data_AF-A0A7Z0NA41-F1
#
_entry.id   AF-A0A7Z0NA41-F1
#
_cell.length_a   1.000
_cell.length_b   1.000
_cell.length_c   1.000
_cell.angle_alpha   90.00
_cell.angle_beta   90.00
_cell.angle_gamma   90.00
#
_symmetry.space_group_name_H-M   'P 1'
#
loop_
_entity.id
_entity.type
_entity.pdbx_description
1 polymer ?
#
loop_
_entity_poly.entity_id
_entity_poly.type
_entity_poly.pdbx_seq_one_letter_code
_entity_poly.pdbx_strand_id
1 'polypeptide(L)'
;MSKTLIEQIEEAVTKEDFEPIAEQLNVEINKRQGVETIRAELLEAAETLAEQGVTSSEELSPDAGDYDLENVPAPEKPKYKGRKLKHIKNGRIFPWTAALAKNRYMQEV
;
A
#
# COMPACT_ATOMS: atom_id res chain seq x y z
N MET A 1 -31.46 1.73 -15.76
CA MET A 1 -30.17 1.02 -15.71
C MET A 1 -29.48 1.46 -14.44
N SER A 2 -29.28 0.55 -13.49
CA SER A 2 -28.45 0.79 -12.31
C SER A 2 -26.99 0.90 -12.78
N LYS A 3 -26.31 1.99 -12.43
CA LYS A 3 -24.88 2.15 -12.72
C LYS A 3 -24.09 1.13 -11.89
N THR A 4 -23.06 0.52 -12.48
CA THR A 4 -22.16 -0.35 -11.73
C THR A 4 -21.24 0.48 -10.83
N LEU A 5 -20.73 -0.11 -9.75
CA LEU A 5 -19.80 0.56 -8.82
C LEU A 5 -18.57 1.11 -9.54
N ILE A 6 -18.06 0.37 -10.53
CA ILE A 6 -16.90 0.75 -11.34
C ILE A 6 -17.21 2.00 -12.17
N GLU A 7 -18.35 2.03 -12.88
CA GLU A 7 -18.77 3.21 -13.65
C GLU A 7 -18.98 4.45 -12.75
N GLN A 8 -19.48 4.26 -11.53
CA GLN A 8 -19.62 5.35 -10.56
C GLN A 8 -18.27 5.93 -10.14
N ILE A 9 -17.23 5.10 -10.00
CA ILE A 9 -15.87 5.53 -9.67
C ILE A 9 -15.21 6.27 -10.85
N GLU A 10 -15.46 5.82 -12.08
CA GLU A 10 -14.94 6.48 -13.28
C GLU A 10 -15.60 7.84 -13.56
N GLU A 11 -16.90 7.98 -13.31
CA GLU A 11 -17.63 9.24 -13.43
C GLU A 11 -17.30 10.23 -12.31
N ALA A 12 -16.93 9.75 -11.11
CA ALA A 12 -16.61 10.59 -9.96
C ALA A 12 -15.36 11.44 -10.22
N VAL A 13 -15.51 12.77 -10.25
CA VAL A 13 -14.42 13.73 -10.51
C VAL A 13 -13.93 14.38 -9.21
N THR A 14 -14.78 14.45 -8.19
CA THR A 14 -14.45 15.12 -6.93
C THR A 14 -14.27 14.14 -5.79
N LYS A 15 -13.62 14.61 -4.72
CA LYS A 15 -13.43 13.83 -3.50
C LYS A 15 -14.75 13.52 -2.79
N GLU A 16 -15.73 14.41 -2.93
CA GLU A 16 -17.04 14.26 -2.32
C GLU A 16 -17.84 13.14 -3.02
N ASP A 17 -17.64 12.96 -4.33
CA ASP A 17 -18.26 11.86 -5.09
C ASP A 17 -17.71 10.47 -4.68
N PHE A 18 -16.47 10.43 -4.17
CA PHE A 18 -15.82 9.20 -3.73
C PHE A 18 -16.24 8.75 -2.33
N GLU A 19 -16.63 9.66 -1.43
CA GLU A 19 -17.05 9.32 -0.06
C GLU A 19 -18.15 8.24 0.01
N PRO A 20 -19.28 8.35 -0.72
CA PRO A 20 -20.33 7.33 -0.67
C PRO A 20 -19.88 5.98 -1.24
N ILE A 21 -18.98 5.99 -2.23
CA ILE A 21 -18.46 4.77 -2.85
C ILE A 21 -17.50 4.07 -1.89
N ALA A 22 -16.66 4.84 -1.20
CA ALA A 22 -15.73 4.32 -0.22
C ALA A 22 -16.43 3.75 1.02
N GLU A 23 -17.53 4.36 1.46
CA GLU A 23 -18.36 3.80 2.53
C GLU A 23 -18.97 2.46 2.10
N GLN A 24 -19.44 2.35 0.86
CA GLN A 24 -20.00 1.11 0.32
C GLN A 24 -18.95 0.00 0.17
N LEU A 25 -17.69 0.37 -0.13
CA LEU A 25 -16.55 -0.56 -0.24
C LEU A 25 -15.80 -0.75 1.09
N ASN A 26 -16.19 -0.02 2.15
CA ASN A 26 -15.51 0.05 3.44
C ASN A 26 -14.00 0.38 3.32
N VAL A 27 -13.66 1.31 2.40
CA VAL A 27 -12.29 1.79 2.13
C VAL A 27 -12.09 3.16 2.77
N GLU A 28 -10.95 3.39 3.41
CA GLU A 28 -10.64 4.70 3.99
C GLU A 28 -10.02 5.64 2.93
N ILE A 29 -10.73 6.73 2.58
CA ILE A 29 -10.18 7.74 1.68
C ILE A 29 -9.25 8.69 2.44
N ASN A 30 -7.98 8.71 2.05
CA ASN A 30 -7.05 9.72 2.54
C ASN A 30 -7.17 11.02 1.73
N LYS A 31 -7.83 12.02 2.32
CA LYS A 31 -8.07 13.34 1.70
C LYS A 31 -6.80 14.12 1.33
N ARG A 32 -5.61 13.71 1.81
CA ARG A 32 -4.31 14.30 1.42
C ARG A 32 -3.81 13.79 0.08
N GLN A 33 -4.32 12.66 -0.41
CA GLN A 33 -3.97 12.11 -1.71
C GLN A 33 -4.67 12.87 -2.85
N GLY A 34 -4.10 12.70 -4.05
CA GLY A 34 -4.67 13.19 -5.29
C GLY A 34 -5.93 12.41 -5.67
N VAL A 35 -6.79 13.06 -6.44
CA VAL A 35 -8.10 12.52 -6.85
C VAL A 35 -7.94 11.26 -7.69
N GLU A 36 -6.89 11.20 -8.52
CA GLU A 36 -6.54 10.03 -9.33
C GLU A 36 -6.03 8.85 -8.49
N THR A 37 -5.31 9.10 -7.39
CA THR A 37 -4.84 8.04 -6.48
C THR A 37 -6.02 7.41 -5.75
N ILE A 38 -6.93 8.24 -5.24
CA ILE A 38 -8.15 7.78 -4.59
C ILE A 38 -9.02 6.98 -5.57
N ARG A 39 -9.14 7.42 -6.82
CA ARG A 39 -9.85 6.70 -7.87
C ARG A 39 -9.27 5.30 -8.11
N ALA A 40 -7.94 5.19 -8.19
CA ALA A 40 -7.27 3.92 -8.41
C ALA A 40 -7.51 2.94 -7.24
N GLU A 41 -7.39 3.41 -6.00
CA GLU A 41 -7.63 2.58 -4.80
C GLU A 41 -9.10 2.11 -4.72
N LEU A 42 -10.05 2.95 -5.10
CA LEU A 42 -11.48 2.57 -5.12
C LEU A 42 -11.80 1.59 -6.24
N LEU A 43 -11.18 1.72 -7.42
CA LEU A 43 -11.34 0.76 -8.51
C LEU A 43 -10.82 -0.62 -8.10
N GLU A 44 -9.63 -0.69 -7.51
CA GLU A 44 -9.06 -1.95 -7.02
C GLU A 44 -9.96 -2.60 -5.95
N ALA A 45 -10.51 -1.81 -5.03
CA ALA A 45 -11.44 -2.31 -4.02
C ALA A 45 -12.76 -2.81 -4.64
N ALA A 46 -13.29 -2.12 -5.66
CA ALA A 46 -14.49 -2.55 -6.37
C ALA A 46 -14.26 -3.83 -7.17
N GLU A 47 -13.10 -3.98 -7.82
CA GLU A 47 -12.70 -5.19 -8.53
C GLU A 47 -12.55 -6.37 -7.58
N THR A 48 -11.83 -6.20 -6.46
CA THR A 48 -11.67 -7.27 -5.46
C THR A 48 -13.00 -7.69 -4.83
N LEU A 49 -13.92 -6.76 -4.58
CA LEU A 49 -15.27 -7.10 -4.11
C LEU A 49 -16.06 -7.89 -5.17
N ALA A 50 -15.95 -7.51 -6.44
CA ALA A 50 -16.60 -8.22 -7.54
C ALA A 50 -16.01 -9.63 -7.75
N GLU A 51 -14.69 -9.79 -7.62
CA GLU A 51 -14.02 -11.10 -7.66
C GLU A 51 -14.39 -11.97 -6.44
N GLN A 52 -14.42 -11.42 -5.24
CA GLN A 52 -14.82 -12.16 -4.02
C GLN A 52 -16.28 -12.60 -4.04
N GLY A 53 -17.16 -11.91 -4.78
CA GLY A 53 -18.55 -12.29 -4.98
C GLY A 53 -18.77 -13.60 -5.77
N VAL A 54 -17.74 -14.18 -6.37
CA VAL A 54 -17.82 -15.43 -7.16
C VAL A 54 -17.31 -16.66 -6.38
N THR A 55 -16.68 -16.47 -5.21
CA THR A 55 -16.11 -17.57 -4.43
C THR A 55 -16.64 -17.58 -3.01
N SER A 56 -17.83 -18.13 -2.82
CA SER A 56 -18.23 -18.59 -1.49
C SER A 56 -19.04 -19.87 -1.59
N SER A 57 -18.35 -21.00 -1.75
CA SER A 57 -18.66 -22.25 -1.04
C SER A 57 -17.58 -23.31 -1.31
N GLU A 58 -16.51 -23.35 -0.51
CA GLU A 58 -16.02 -24.63 0.02
C GLU A 58 -15.31 -24.34 1.35
N GLU A 59 -15.90 -24.86 2.41
CA GLU A 59 -15.35 -24.80 3.77
C GLU A 59 -14.02 -25.55 3.83
N LEU A 60 -13.04 -24.98 4.54
CA LEU A 60 -12.18 -25.83 5.37
C LEU A 60 -11.99 -25.19 6.75
N SER A 61 -12.36 -26.00 7.73
CA SER A 61 -12.61 -25.75 9.14
C SER A 61 -11.44 -25.14 9.93
N PRO A 62 -11.73 -24.58 11.12
CA PRO A 62 -10.73 -24.13 12.07
C PRO A 62 -10.19 -25.35 12.83
N ASP A 63 -9.13 -25.97 12.34
CA ASP A 63 -8.45 -27.03 13.09
C ASP A 63 -7.04 -26.57 13.49
N ALA A 64 -6.78 -26.72 14.78
CA ALA A 64 -5.56 -26.37 15.46
C ALA A 64 -4.35 -26.99 14.76
N GLY A 65 -3.71 -26.21 13.91
CA GLY A 65 -2.34 -26.47 13.50
C GLY A 65 -1.48 -25.34 14.04
N ASP A 66 -0.50 -25.75 14.82
CA ASP A 66 0.73 -25.03 15.10
C ASP A 66 1.41 -24.72 13.75
N TYR A 67 0.90 -23.74 13.00
CA TYR A 67 1.58 -23.15 11.86
C TYR A 67 2.15 -21.83 12.34
N ASP A 68 3.39 -21.95 12.80
CA ASP A 68 4.35 -20.88 13.00
C ASP A 68 4.19 -19.79 11.93
N LEU A 69 3.55 -18.70 12.32
CA LEU A 69 3.27 -17.53 11.49
C LEU A 69 4.54 -16.67 11.27
N GLU A 70 5.75 -17.19 11.48
CA GLU A 70 7.01 -16.46 11.30
C GLU A 70 7.62 -16.59 9.88
N ASN A 71 7.00 -17.35 8.96
CA ASN A 71 7.63 -17.63 7.65
C ASN A 71 6.72 -17.37 6.43
N VAL A 72 6.06 -16.21 6.39
CA VAL A 72 5.62 -15.63 5.12
C VAL A 72 6.73 -14.66 4.68
N PRO A 73 7.52 -14.94 3.62
CA PRO A 73 8.53 -14.00 3.16
C PRO A 73 7.81 -12.76 2.62
N ALA A 74 7.82 -11.70 3.43
CA ALA A 74 7.36 -10.38 3.02
C ALA A 74 8.03 -10.01 1.68
N PRO A 75 7.32 -9.36 0.74
CA PRO A 75 7.90 -8.98 -0.55
C PRO A 75 9.18 -8.18 -0.30
N GLU A 76 10.32 -8.73 -0.74
CA GLU A 76 11.63 -8.12 -0.51
C GLU A 76 11.66 -6.73 -1.13
N LYS A 77 11.59 -5.68 -0.30
CA LYS A 77 11.80 -4.31 -0.74
C LYS A 77 13.14 -4.26 -1.49
N PRO A 78 13.21 -3.64 -2.68
CA PRO A 78 14.43 -3.64 -3.48
C PRO A 78 15.59 -3.08 -2.65
N LYS A 79 16.64 -3.90 -2.47
CA LYS A 79 17.85 -3.50 -1.73
C LYS A 79 18.46 -2.27 -2.41
N TYR A 80 18.64 -1.19 -1.65
CA TYR A 80 19.24 0.03 -2.15
C TYR A 80 20.67 -0.24 -2.67
N LYS A 81 20.89 -0.03 -3.98
CA LYS A 81 22.18 -0.27 -4.67
C LYS A 81 23.07 0.97 -4.79
N GLY A 82 22.70 2.10 -4.16
CA GLY A 82 23.46 3.34 -4.23
C GLY A 82 24.60 3.43 -3.21
N ARG A 83 25.35 4.54 -3.29
CA ARG A 83 26.44 4.88 -2.36
C ARG A 83 25.91 4.93 -0.92
N LYS A 84 26.74 4.57 0.06
CA LYS A 84 26.34 4.59 1.48
C LYS A 84 27.20 5.58 2.26
N LEU A 85 26.64 6.08 3.35
CA LEU A 85 27.32 6.97 4.30
C LEU A 85 27.32 6.31 5.67
N LYS A 86 28.49 6.14 6.27
CA LYS A 86 28.68 5.71 7.65
C LYS A 86 28.88 6.92 8.55
N HIS A 87 28.12 7.00 9.63
CA HIS A 87 28.32 8.01 10.64
C HIS A 87 29.46 7.61 11.58
N ILE A 88 30.45 8.49 11.73
CA ILE A 88 31.74 8.17 12.37
C ILE A 88 31.58 7.89 13.87
N LYS A 89 30.65 8.57 14.57
CA LYS A 89 30.50 8.43 16.03
C LYS A 89 29.69 7.22 16.48
N ASN A 90 28.68 6.82 15.71
CA ASN A 90 27.74 5.75 16.11
C ASN A 90 27.78 4.55 15.16
N GLY A 91 28.59 4.61 14.10
CA GLY A 91 28.78 3.53 13.13
C GLY A 91 27.57 3.25 12.23
N ARG A 92 26.46 4.00 12.35
CA ARG A 92 25.23 3.76 11.58
C ARG A 92 25.45 4.05 10.10
N ILE A 93 24.88 3.22 9.24
CA ILE A 93 24.98 3.34 7.78
C ILE A 93 23.66 3.83 7.21
N PHE A 94 23.73 4.85 6.36
CA PHE A 94 22.60 5.49 5.70
C PHE A 94 22.80 5.44 4.18
N PRO A 95 21.71 5.43 3.39
CA PRO A 95 21.79 5.76 1.98
C PRO A 95 22.45 7.12 1.77
N TRP A 96 23.29 7.25 0.75
CA TRP A 96 23.92 8.51 0.42
C TRP A 96 22.86 9.54 0.03
N THR A 97 22.96 10.72 0.64
CA THR A 97 22.19 11.90 0.25
C THR A 97 23.10 13.12 0.30
N ALA A 98 22.85 14.11 -0.55
CA ALA A 98 23.66 15.32 -0.60
C ALA A 98 23.67 16.10 0.72
N ALA A 99 22.56 16.07 1.48
CA ALA A 99 22.48 16.68 2.80
C ALA A 99 23.34 15.95 3.83
N LEU A 100 23.30 14.61 3.85
CA LEU A 100 24.10 13.81 4.77
C LEU A 100 25.60 13.85 4.41
N ALA A 101 25.95 13.86 3.13
CA ALA A 101 27.34 13.90 2.68
C ALA A 101 28.06 15.21 3.06
N LYS A 102 27.32 16.30 3.25
CA LYS A 102 27.86 17.58 3.74
C LYS A 102 28.14 17.60 5.24
N ASN A 103 27.63 16.63 6.00
CA ASN A 103 27.82 16.58 7.44
C ASN A 103 29.23 16.08 7.79
N ARG A 104 29.92 16.80 8.68
CA ARG A 104 31.29 16.48 9.13
C ARG A 104 31.46 15.07 9.71
N TYR A 105 30.38 14.49 10.25
CA TYR A 105 30.41 13.18 10.88
C TYR A 105 29.94 12.04 9.97
N MET A 106 29.72 12.30 8.68
CA MET A 106 29.37 11.28 7.70
C MET A 106 30.56 11.02 6.78
N GLN A 107 30.88 9.75 6.57
CA GLN A 107 31.92 9.29 5.67
C GLN A 107 31.34 8.27 4.70
N GLU A 108 31.68 8.37 3.42
CA GLU A 108 31.27 7.39 2.44
C GLU A 108 31.96 6.03 2.62
N VAL A 109 31.18 4.96 2.44
CA VAL A 109 31.62 3.56 2.58
C VAL A 109 31.00 2.65 1.53
#